data_AF-A0A7W6GSI2-F1
#
_entry.id   AF-A0A7W6GSI2-F1
#
_cell.length_a   1.000
_cell.length_b   1.000
_cell.length_c   1.000
_cell.angle_alpha   90.00
_cell.angle_beta   90.00
_cell.angle_gamma   90.00
#
_symmetry.space_group_name_H-M   'P 1'
#
loop_
_entity.id
_entity.type
_entity.pdbx_description
1 polymer ?
#
loop_
_entity_poly.entity_id
_entity_poly.type
_entity_poly.pdbx_seq_one_letter_code
_entity_poly.pdbx_strand_id
1 'polypeptide(L)'
;MKNEQASQAAGCLPARHLTPDQALNALPLGTTVLTLDGLLPVEYLSAGDRVITRGSSVARLVALRPFQREVATVGIKASTLGNHKPERDAVLCAAQEILVHDWRASALFGASQALVPVARMIDGTFIKPLGLKQLHLFELVFDVPQIIYADGLELAANAQVTAHT
;
A
#
# COMPACT_ATOMS: atom_id res chain seq x y z
N MET A 1 46.64 -14.36 3.47
CA MET A 1 46.84 -13.64 2.19
C MET A 1 45.50 -13.08 1.75
N LYS A 2 45.39 -11.73 1.73
CA LYS A 2 44.36 -10.85 1.12
C LYS A 2 42.91 -11.09 1.60
N ASN A 3 42.41 -10.40 2.64
CA ASN A 3 42.03 -8.98 2.70
C ASN A 3 41.30 -8.47 1.46
N GLU A 4 39.97 -8.40 1.56
CA GLU A 4 39.16 -7.40 0.87
C GLU A 4 38.11 -6.86 1.86
N GLN A 5 38.57 -5.92 2.68
CA GLN A 5 37.69 -4.88 3.20
C GLN A 5 37.35 -3.96 2.03
N ALA A 6 36.14 -4.08 1.50
CA ALA A 6 35.52 -3.01 0.72
C ALA A 6 34.57 -2.26 1.66
N SER A 7 35.13 -1.22 2.25
CA SER A 7 34.40 -0.10 2.84
C SER A 7 33.35 0.42 1.86
N GLN A 8 32.07 0.39 2.25
CA GLN A 8 31.11 1.38 1.79
C GLN A 8 30.42 1.97 3.01
N ALA A 9 30.88 3.17 3.38
CA ALA A 9 30.13 4.12 4.17
C ALA A 9 28.80 4.41 3.45
N ALA A 10 27.75 3.67 3.78
CA ALA A 10 26.42 3.98 3.29
C ALA A 10 25.87 5.13 4.15
N GLY A 11 25.97 6.36 3.64
CA GLY A 11 25.10 7.43 4.11
C GLY A 11 23.67 6.91 4.11
N CYS A 12 22.98 7.00 5.26
CA CYS A 12 21.63 6.50 5.40
C CYS A 12 20.74 7.17 4.33
N LEU A 13 20.23 6.38 3.38
CA LEU A 13 19.35 6.91 2.34
C LEU A 13 18.06 7.42 2.99
N PRO A 14 17.57 8.61 2.61
CA PRO A 14 16.36 9.17 3.20
C PRO A 14 15.12 8.36 2.82
N ALA A 15 14.03 8.53 3.59
CA ALA A 15 12.71 8.09 3.15
C ALA A 15 12.17 9.02 2.05
N ARG A 16 11.36 8.49 1.12
CA ARG A 16 10.75 9.28 0.03
C ARG A 16 9.25 9.02 -0.09
N HIS A 17 8.49 10.02 -0.51
CA HIS A 17 7.08 9.90 -0.88
C HIS A 17 6.94 10.41 -2.32
N LEU A 18 6.54 9.53 -3.23
CA LEU A 18 6.33 9.88 -4.64
C LEU A 18 4.84 10.14 -4.85
N THR A 19 4.40 11.39 -4.83
CA THR A 19 2.96 11.69 -4.92
C THR A 19 2.38 11.28 -6.30
N PRO A 20 1.23 10.60 -6.35
CA PRO A 20 0.49 10.38 -7.60
C PRO A 20 -0.14 11.68 -8.10
N ASP A 21 -0.38 11.77 -9.41
CA ASP A 21 -1.03 12.91 -10.06
C ASP A 21 -2.51 13.09 -9.62
N GLN A 22 -3.17 11.96 -9.30
CA GLN A 22 -4.46 11.91 -8.61
C GLN A 22 -4.36 10.89 -7.48
N ALA A 23 -4.26 11.34 -6.23
CA ALA A 23 -4.21 10.45 -5.08
C ALA A 23 -5.54 9.70 -4.92
N LEU A 24 -5.49 8.38 -4.97
CA LEU A 24 -6.63 7.50 -4.72
C LEU A 24 -6.17 6.29 -3.92
N ASN A 25 -6.24 6.42 -2.59
CA ASN A 25 -5.95 5.33 -1.67
C ASN A 25 -7.27 4.70 -1.22
N ALA A 26 -7.71 3.72 -2.01
CA ALA A 26 -8.95 2.99 -1.80
C ALA A 26 -8.76 1.52 -2.17
N LEU A 27 -9.31 0.64 -1.34
CA LEU A 27 -9.17 -0.81 -1.50
C LEU A 27 -10.30 -1.36 -2.37
N PRO A 28 -10.01 -2.24 -3.34
CA PRO A 28 -11.03 -2.97 -4.06
C PRO A 28 -11.83 -3.92 -3.16
N LEU A 29 -13.07 -4.20 -3.55
CA LEU A 29 -13.91 -5.21 -2.93
C LEU A 29 -13.18 -6.56 -2.82
N GLY A 30 -13.30 -7.22 -1.66
CA GLY A 30 -12.66 -8.49 -1.37
C GLY A 30 -11.20 -8.37 -0.90
N THR A 31 -10.59 -7.17 -0.92
CA THR A 31 -9.29 -6.96 -0.32
C THR A 31 -9.38 -7.22 1.19
N THR A 32 -8.53 -8.11 1.69
CA THR A 32 -8.48 -8.46 3.11
C THR A 32 -7.59 -7.50 3.86
N VAL A 33 -8.07 -6.97 4.98
CA VAL A 33 -7.37 -6.03 5.86
C VAL A 33 -7.05 -6.73 7.17
N LEU A 34 -5.83 -6.54 7.68
CA LEU A 34 -5.44 -7.08 8.97
C LEU A 34 -6.02 -6.22 10.10
N THR A 35 -6.87 -6.84 10.91
CA THR A 35 -7.50 -6.24 12.08
C THR A 35 -7.12 -7.01 13.34
N LEU A 36 -7.50 -6.51 14.51
CA LEU A 36 -7.35 -7.25 15.77
C LEU A 36 -8.17 -8.55 15.82
N ASP A 37 -9.24 -8.64 15.03
CA ASP A 37 -10.09 -9.82 14.94
C ASP A 37 -9.64 -10.78 13.82
N GLY A 38 -8.50 -10.49 13.19
CA GLY A 38 -7.90 -11.26 12.10
C GLY A 38 -8.01 -10.58 10.73
N LEU A 39 -7.85 -11.36 9.67
CA LEU A 39 -7.98 -10.88 8.29
C LEU A 39 -9.47 -10.79 7.92
N LEU A 40 -9.96 -9.57 7.71
CA LEU A 40 -11.36 -9.33 7.32
C LEU A 40 -11.41 -8.68 5.94
N PRO A 41 -12.30 -9.11 5.03
CA PRO A 41 -12.53 -8.39 3.78
C PRO A 41 -13.02 -6.98 4.06
N VAL A 42 -12.58 -6.02 3.25
CA VAL A 42 -12.83 -4.59 3.46
C VAL A 42 -14.31 -4.25 3.54
N GLU A 43 -15.17 -4.95 2.80
CA GLU A 43 -16.63 -4.77 2.81
C GLU A 43 -17.30 -5.16 4.14
N TYR A 44 -16.62 -5.90 5.02
CA TYR A 44 -17.11 -6.24 6.35
C TYR A 44 -16.64 -5.27 7.43
N LEU A 45 -15.73 -4.35 7.11
CA LEU A 45 -15.26 -3.37 8.09
C LEU A 45 -16.33 -2.32 8.37
N SER A 46 -16.31 -1.80 9.59
CA SER A 46 -17.22 -0.77 10.07
C SER A 46 -16.51 0.28 10.91
N ALA A 47 -17.11 1.46 11.00
CA ALA A 47 -16.64 2.50 11.90
C ALA A 47 -16.53 1.96 13.34
N GLY A 48 -15.35 2.11 13.94
CA GLY A 48 -15.02 1.57 15.25
C GLY A 48 -14.05 0.38 15.23
N ASP A 49 -13.89 -0.29 14.09
CA ASP A 49 -13.00 -1.44 13.96
C ASP A 49 -11.54 -1.06 14.19
N ARG A 50 -10.77 -2.02 14.71
CA ARG A 50 -9.38 -1.84 15.09
C ARG A 50 -8.47 -2.47 14.05
N VAL A 51 -7.93 -1.64 13.17
CA VAL A 51 -7.05 -2.05 12.06
C VAL A 51 -5.60 -2.04 12.54
N ILE A 52 -4.86 -3.10 12.24
CA ILE A 52 -3.42 -3.18 12.55
C ILE A 52 -2.66 -2.32 11.55
N THR A 53 -1.77 -1.47 12.05
CA THR A 53 -1.02 -0.47 11.26
C THR A 53 0.48 -0.57 11.52
N ARG A 54 1.29 -0.18 10.53
CA ARG A 54 2.76 -0.18 10.69
C ARG A 54 3.24 0.84 11.72
N GLY A 55 2.66 2.05 11.74
CA GLY A 55 3.12 3.16 12.58
C GLY A 55 2.59 3.11 14.01
N SER A 56 1.26 3.12 14.18
CA SER A 56 0.60 3.22 15.48
C SER A 56 0.30 1.88 16.16
N SER A 57 0.77 0.75 15.61
CA SER A 57 0.38 -0.63 15.95
C SER A 57 -1.09 -0.96 15.67
N VAL A 58 -2.03 -0.16 16.16
CA VAL A 58 -3.48 -0.29 15.96
C VAL A 58 -4.09 1.10 15.76
N ALA A 59 -4.95 1.25 14.76
CA ALA A 59 -5.73 2.45 14.51
C ALA A 59 -7.22 2.12 14.48
N ARG A 60 -8.04 3.04 15.02
CA ARG A 60 -9.51 2.91 14.98
C ARG A 60 -10.03 3.47 13.66
N LEU A 61 -10.77 2.66 12.91
CA LEU A 61 -11.44 3.10 11.70
C LEU A 61 -12.54 4.09 12.08
N VAL A 62 -12.48 5.31 11.53
CA VAL A 62 -13.47 6.36 11.81
C VAL A 62 -14.69 6.19 10.90
N ALA A 63 -14.46 5.89 9.63
CA ALA A 63 -15.50 5.63 8.65
C ALA A 63 -14.98 4.73 7.53
N LEU A 64 -15.91 4.05 6.87
CA LEU A 64 -15.67 3.34 5.62
C LEU A 64 -16.54 3.99 4.54
N ARG A 65 -15.93 4.42 3.44
CA ARG A 65 -16.61 5.11 2.34
C ARG A 65 -16.61 4.24 1.07
N PRO A 66 -17.68 3.47 0.81
CA PRO A 66 -17.81 2.71 -0.41
C PRO A 66 -18.19 3.61 -1.59
N PHE A 67 -17.61 3.38 -2.76
CA PHE A 67 -17.99 4.02 -4.02
C PHE A 67 -17.62 3.14 -5.21
N GLN A 68 -18.17 3.47 -6.37
CA GLN A 68 -17.81 2.84 -7.64
C GLN A 68 -17.09 3.84 -8.53
N ARG A 69 -15.99 3.43 -9.18
CA ARG A 69 -15.27 4.29 -10.12
C ARG A 69 -14.55 3.46 -11.19
N GLU A 70 -14.53 3.95 -12.41
CA GLU A 70 -13.61 3.45 -13.43
C GLU A 70 -12.21 4.02 -13.17
N VAL A 71 -11.24 3.13 -12.97
CA VAL A 71 -9.87 3.50 -12.60
C VAL A 71 -8.87 2.67 -13.38
N ALA A 72 -7.67 3.22 -13.61
CA ALA A 72 -6.55 2.42 -14.09
C ALA A 72 -6.15 1.42 -13.00
N THR A 73 -5.92 0.17 -13.39
CA THR A 73 -5.62 -0.92 -12.47
C THR A 73 -4.28 -1.56 -12.75
N VAL A 74 -3.65 -2.06 -11.69
CA VAL A 74 -2.40 -2.80 -11.75
C VAL A 74 -2.60 -4.12 -11.02
N GLY A 75 -2.18 -5.20 -11.68
CA GLY A 75 -2.11 -6.54 -11.10
C GLY A 75 -0.73 -6.78 -10.51
N ILE A 76 -0.68 -7.32 -9.29
CA ILE A 76 0.53 -7.72 -8.59
C ILE A 76 0.43 -9.23 -8.35
N LYS A 77 1.35 -9.99 -8.94
CA LYS A 77 1.46 -11.44 -8.73
C LYS A 77 1.80 -11.77 -7.28
N ALA A 78 1.28 -12.88 -6.77
CA ALA A 78 1.67 -13.41 -5.47
C ALA A 78 3.19 -13.56 -5.32
N SER A 79 3.70 -13.40 -4.09
CA SER A 79 5.13 -13.54 -3.74
C SER A 79 6.12 -12.62 -4.50
N THR A 80 5.64 -11.53 -5.11
CA THR A 80 6.47 -10.62 -5.92
C THR A 80 7.24 -9.58 -5.09
N LEU A 81 6.66 -9.12 -3.97
CA LEU A 81 7.17 -8.00 -3.18
C LEU A 81 7.99 -8.45 -1.95
N GLY A 82 8.58 -9.65 -2.02
CA GLY A 82 9.40 -10.23 -0.94
C GLY A 82 8.57 -10.86 0.18
N ASN A 83 9.19 -11.73 0.98
CA ASN A 83 8.57 -12.41 2.13
C ASN A 83 7.20 -13.06 1.83
N HIS A 84 7.02 -13.64 0.64
CA HIS A 84 5.76 -14.25 0.18
C HIS A 84 4.55 -13.29 0.10
N LYS A 85 4.80 -11.99 -0.09
CA LYS A 85 3.77 -10.96 -0.24
C LYS A 85 3.62 -10.51 -1.70
N PRO A 86 2.40 -10.25 -2.19
CA PRO A 86 1.12 -10.60 -1.55
C PRO A 86 0.93 -12.13 -1.51
N GLU A 87 0.10 -12.62 -0.59
CA GLU A 87 -0.17 -14.06 -0.44
C GLU A 87 -0.91 -14.65 -1.65
N ARG A 88 -1.68 -13.81 -2.34
CA ARG A 88 -2.41 -14.10 -3.57
C ARG A 88 -2.21 -12.98 -4.58
N ASP A 89 -2.57 -13.24 -5.83
CA ASP A 89 -2.62 -12.19 -6.85
C ASP A 89 -3.55 -11.06 -6.37
N ALA A 90 -3.04 -9.83 -6.40
CA ALA A 90 -3.76 -8.64 -5.96
C ALA A 90 -4.03 -7.73 -7.17
N VAL A 91 -5.17 -7.05 -7.15
CA VAL A 91 -5.49 -5.97 -8.09
C VAL A 91 -5.66 -4.70 -7.27
N LEU A 92 -4.96 -3.64 -7.65
CA LEU A 92 -5.04 -2.34 -6.98
C LEU A 92 -5.29 -1.22 -7.99
N CYS A 93 -5.79 -0.09 -7.50
CA CYS A 93 -5.78 1.15 -8.27
C CYS A 93 -4.34 1.51 -8.62
N ALA A 94 -4.08 1.97 -9.83
CA ALA A 94 -2.74 2.38 -10.27
C ALA A 94 -2.17 3.53 -9.41
N ALA A 95 -3.07 4.38 -8.89
CA ALA A 95 -2.76 5.47 -7.98
C ALA A 95 -2.69 5.07 -6.49
N GLN A 96 -3.06 3.83 -6.14
CA GLN A 96 -2.92 3.33 -4.76
C GLN A 96 -1.44 3.40 -4.38
N GLU A 97 -1.15 3.93 -3.21
CA GLU A 97 0.22 4.02 -2.72
C GLU A 97 0.56 2.80 -1.86
N ILE A 98 1.75 2.25 -2.11
CA ILE A 98 2.33 1.11 -1.41
C ILE A 98 3.66 1.51 -0.80
N LEU A 99 3.91 1.07 0.44
CA LEU A 99 5.19 1.25 1.10
C LEU A 99 6.18 0.16 0.63
N VAL A 100 7.31 0.61 0.09
CA VAL A 100 8.43 -0.23 -0.33
C VAL A 100 9.60 0.06 0.60
N HIS A 101 10.15 -0.96 1.25
CA HIS A 101 11.27 -0.81 2.21
C HIS A 101 12.35 -1.89 2.03
N ASP A 102 12.30 -2.64 0.93
CA ASP A 102 13.31 -3.65 0.58
C ASP A 102 14.39 -3.06 -0.36
N TRP A 103 15.20 -3.92 -0.96
CA TRP A 103 16.24 -3.54 -1.91
C TRP A 103 15.71 -2.68 -3.07
N ARG A 104 14.42 -2.80 -3.44
CA ARG A 104 13.82 -1.99 -4.51
C ARG A 104 13.68 -0.54 -4.10
N ALA A 105 13.49 -0.22 -2.82
CA ALA A 105 13.44 1.16 -2.37
C ALA A 105 14.75 1.88 -2.69
N SER A 106 15.88 1.21 -2.46
CA SER A 106 17.21 1.73 -2.79
C SER A 106 17.45 1.73 -4.30
N ALA A 107 17.21 0.60 -4.97
CA ALA A 107 17.51 0.42 -6.39
C ALA A 107 16.64 1.28 -7.33
N LEU A 108 15.34 1.41 -7.04
CA LEU A 108 14.39 2.15 -7.88
C LEU A 108 14.23 3.61 -7.46
N PHE A 109 14.36 3.90 -6.17
CA PHE A 109 14.01 5.22 -5.63
C PHE A 109 15.13 5.90 -4.86
N GLY A 110 16.32 5.31 -4.73
CA GLY A 110 17.45 5.91 -3.99
C GLY A 110 17.08 6.26 -2.54
N ALA A 111 16.23 5.43 -1.92
CA ALA A 111 15.65 5.66 -0.60
C ALA A 111 15.78 4.39 0.26
N SER A 112 15.85 4.55 1.59
CA SER A 112 15.76 3.38 2.49
C SER A 112 14.35 2.80 2.54
N GLN A 113 13.35 3.66 2.37
CA GLN A 113 11.95 3.30 2.20
C GLN A 113 11.26 4.36 1.35
N ALA A 114 10.26 3.95 0.56
CA ALA A 114 9.51 4.85 -0.29
C ALA A 114 8.02 4.51 -0.29
N LEU A 115 7.18 5.53 -0.10
CA LEU A 115 5.75 5.42 -0.37
C LEU A 115 5.50 5.80 -1.83
N VAL A 116 5.03 4.86 -2.64
CA VAL A 116 4.98 5.01 -4.10
C VAL A 116 3.67 4.52 -4.69
N PRO A 117 3.12 5.18 -5.73
CA PRO A 117 1.99 4.69 -6.49
C PRO A 117 2.35 3.35 -7.12
N VAL A 118 1.42 2.40 -7.07
CA VAL A 118 1.61 1.06 -7.64
C VAL A 118 1.95 1.11 -9.14
N ALA A 119 1.48 2.13 -9.87
CA ALA A 119 1.86 2.35 -11.27
C ALA A 119 3.39 2.49 -11.48
N ARG A 120 4.12 3.02 -10.49
CA ARG A 120 5.59 3.18 -10.55
C ARG A 120 6.34 1.88 -10.28
N MET A 121 5.64 0.84 -9.84
CA MET A 121 6.20 -0.48 -9.56
C MET A 121 6.08 -1.45 -10.75
N ILE A 122 5.48 -1.02 -11.87
CA ILE A 122 5.29 -1.87 -13.05
C ILE A 122 6.66 -2.29 -13.61
N ASP A 123 6.90 -3.61 -13.61
CA ASP A 123 8.11 -4.24 -14.16
C ASP A 123 7.83 -5.03 -15.45
N GLY A 124 6.55 -5.14 -15.85
CA GLY A 124 6.12 -5.86 -17.04
C GLY A 124 6.16 -7.39 -16.91
N THR A 125 6.59 -7.94 -15.77
CA THR A 125 6.74 -9.38 -15.53
C THR A 125 5.77 -9.86 -14.45
N PHE A 126 5.89 -9.30 -13.26
CA PHE A 126 5.13 -9.67 -12.07
C PHE A 126 4.14 -8.58 -11.65
N ILE A 127 4.46 -7.32 -11.95
CA ILE A 127 3.59 -6.17 -11.73
C ILE A 127 3.23 -5.58 -13.10
N LYS A 128 1.95 -5.67 -13.45
CA LYS A 128 1.47 -5.41 -14.82
C LYS A 128 0.26 -4.49 -14.83
N PRO A 129 0.16 -3.55 -15.79
CA PRO A 129 -1.07 -2.81 -16.00
C PRO A 129 -2.17 -3.78 -16.47
N LEU A 130 -3.37 -3.62 -15.94
CA LEU A 130 -4.56 -4.39 -16.35
C LEU A 130 -5.60 -3.52 -17.08
N GLY A 131 -5.26 -2.26 -17.37
CA GLY A 131 -6.13 -1.31 -18.05
C GLY A 131 -7.14 -0.63 -17.11
N LEU A 132 -8.08 0.10 -17.72
CA LEU A 132 -9.21 0.70 -17.01
C LEU A 132 -10.21 -0.38 -16.60
N LYS A 133 -10.68 -0.33 -15.35
CA LYS A 133 -11.73 -1.22 -14.85
C LYS A 133 -12.68 -0.45 -13.94
N GLN A 134 -13.97 -0.76 -14.05
CA GLN A 134 -14.97 -0.35 -13.07
C GLN A 134 -14.79 -1.20 -11.80
N LEU A 135 -14.42 -0.57 -10.69
CA LEU A 135 -14.23 -1.25 -9.39
C LEU A 135 -15.19 -0.72 -8.33
N HIS A 136 -15.57 -1.60 -7.40
CA HIS A 136 -16.14 -1.21 -6.11
C HIS A 136 -14.97 -0.97 -5.16
N LEU A 137 -14.86 0.25 -4.65
CA LEU A 137 -13.73 0.76 -3.91
C LEU A 137 -14.18 1.22 -2.53
N PHE A 138 -13.29 1.08 -1.55
CA PHE A 138 -13.52 1.41 -0.17
C PHE A 138 -12.39 2.31 0.33
N GLU A 139 -12.72 3.55 0.65
CA GLU A 139 -11.83 4.47 1.36
C GLU A 139 -11.94 4.23 2.87
N LEU A 140 -10.83 3.84 3.49
CA LEU A 140 -10.73 3.69 4.94
C LEU A 140 -10.31 5.04 5.53
N VAL A 141 -11.17 5.60 6.38
CA VAL A 141 -10.95 6.92 6.99
C VAL A 141 -10.44 6.75 8.41
N PHE A 142 -9.29 7.35 8.70
CA PHE A 142 -8.67 7.38 10.02
C PHE A 142 -8.46 8.82 10.48
N ASP A 143 -8.26 9.02 11.79
CA ASP A 143 -7.97 10.34 12.37
C ASP A 143 -6.66 10.94 11.81
N VAL A 144 -5.66 10.08 11.58
CA VAL A 144 -4.39 10.43 10.93
C VAL A 144 -4.12 9.44 9.79
N PRO A 145 -3.37 9.83 8.75
CA PRO A 145 -3.00 8.90 7.68
C PRO A 145 -2.27 7.66 8.23
N GLN A 146 -2.63 6.49 7.72
CA GLN A 146 -2.10 5.21 8.19
C GLN A 146 -1.42 4.43 7.06
N ILE A 147 -0.48 3.57 7.44
CA ILE A 147 -0.04 2.44 6.61
C ILE A 147 -0.68 1.18 7.20
N ILE A 148 -1.59 0.58 6.44
CA ILE A 148 -2.34 -0.61 6.83
C ILE A 148 -1.74 -1.86 6.17
N TYR A 149 -2.00 -3.02 6.75
CA TYR A 149 -1.70 -4.30 6.12
C TYR A 149 -2.94 -4.82 5.39
N ALA A 150 -2.87 -4.94 4.07
CA ALA A 150 -3.98 -5.37 3.23
C ALA A 150 -3.51 -6.30 2.09
N ASP A 151 -4.15 -7.47 1.94
CA ASP A 151 -3.72 -8.57 1.05
C ASP A 151 -2.22 -8.93 1.21
N GLY A 152 -1.70 -8.77 2.43
CA GLY A 152 -0.29 -8.98 2.75
C GLY A 152 0.64 -7.80 2.36
N LEU A 153 0.11 -6.74 1.76
CA LEU A 153 0.83 -5.53 1.35
C LEU A 153 0.74 -4.43 2.41
N GLU A 154 1.69 -3.50 2.38
CA GLU A 154 1.69 -2.30 3.22
C GLU A 154 1.17 -1.12 2.41
N LEU A 155 -0.12 -0.80 2.56
CA LEU A 155 -0.84 0.17 1.73
C LEU A 155 -1.11 1.45 2.51
N ALA A 156 -1.05 2.61 1.82
CA ALA A 156 -1.50 3.85 2.42
C ALA A 156 -3.03 3.90 2.53
N ALA A 157 -3.50 4.43 3.65
CA ALA A 157 -4.87 4.87 3.88
C ALA A 157 -4.80 6.31 4.40
N ASN A 158 -4.91 7.27 3.49
CA ASN A 158 -4.78 8.71 3.78
C ASN A 158 -6.10 9.47 3.66
N ALA A 159 -7.23 8.79 3.47
CA ALA A 159 -8.54 9.43 3.52
C ALA A 159 -8.75 9.98 4.94
N GLN A 160 -8.99 11.28 5.03
CA GLN A 160 -9.16 11.98 6.29
C GLN A 160 -10.61 12.37 6.50
N VAL A 161 -10.97 12.58 7.77
CA VAL A 161 -12.25 13.19 8.13
C VAL A 161 -12.23 14.62 7.60
N THR A 162 -13.01 14.89 6.56
CA THR A 162 -13.25 16.26 6.11
C THR A 162 -14.05 16.94 7.21
N ALA A 163 -13.42 17.84 7.97
CA ALA A 163 -14.13 18.65 8.95
C ALA A 163 -15.14 19.52 8.19
N HIS A 164 -16.42 19.19 8.28
CA HIS A 164 -17.47 20.15 7.97
C HIS A 164 -17.48 21.16 9.12
N THR A 165 -16.94 22.35 8.84
CA THR A 165 -17.17 23.56 9.66
C THR A 165 -18.55 24.11 9.35
#